data_AF-A0A0N4U8S5-F1
#
_entry.id   AF-A0A0N4U8S5-F1
#
_cell.length_a   1.000
_cell.length_b   1.000
_cell.length_c   1.000
_cell.angle_alpha   90.00
_cell.angle_beta   90.00
_cell.angle_gamma   90.00
#
_symmetry.space_group_name_H-M   'P 1'
#
loop_
_entity.id
_entity.type
_entity.pdbx_description
1 polymer ?
#
loop_
_entity_poly.entity_id
_entity_poly.type
_entity_poly.pdbx_seq_one_letter_code
_entity_poly.pdbx_strand_id
1 'polypeptide(L)'
;MMQFGIIFLIYSPKNHLGSCEIDILQQPPRFDNGERLLSITPCAYPIPSNIFDCGISDIELLQDIKLCDPDQTISMSEVEAIKEKLEKINSQQRDNCVCKYSQRQPCWYRFGFAFIRQIFPVETGVSHLYRESLQRYGDSYARILRERWAFGECDEDILFLIVQKRSQQYIFASFGALVIEELENEISSSLYSKHNLDQFQKTINKENDKLKNGYPLKTVIEQLLDEIELRLTKVEQLKAFKTGNHIPNWAIAVFVVCALLCLLMTIGLCLVRTSVRRGAPRAKGIHTTRRWKAGFICENLEGNATGVNLMQMMLPPSRNYFT
;
A
#
# COMPACT_ATOMS: atom_id res chain seq x y z
N MET A 1 28.04 34.60 4.73
CA MET A 1 28.71 33.58 3.89
C MET A 1 28.16 32.20 4.24
N MET A 2 27.07 31.79 3.60
CA MET A 2 26.59 30.41 3.51
C MET A 2 25.53 30.43 2.40
N GLN A 3 25.94 30.10 1.18
CA GLN A 3 25.06 29.99 0.02
C GLN A 3 24.37 28.63 0.11
N PHE A 4 23.10 28.61 0.49
CA PHE A 4 22.24 27.43 0.37
C PHE A 4 21.84 27.29 -1.10
N GLY A 5 22.42 26.29 -1.77
CA GLY A 5 22.01 25.86 -3.11
C GLY A 5 20.62 25.24 -3.05
N ILE A 6 19.64 25.93 -3.62
CA ILE A 6 18.29 25.42 -3.86
C ILE A 6 18.38 24.49 -5.07
N ILE A 7 18.38 23.18 -4.83
CA ILE A 7 18.16 22.17 -5.87
C ILE A 7 16.65 22.14 -6.14
N PHE A 8 16.22 22.83 -7.20
CA PHE A 8 14.93 22.60 -7.83
C PHE A 8 15.00 21.25 -8.54
N LEU A 9 14.45 20.20 -7.93
CA LEU A 9 14.04 19.01 -8.66
C LEU A 9 12.84 19.41 -9.52
N ILE A 10 13.10 19.69 -10.79
CA ILE A 10 12.07 19.85 -11.82
C ILE A 10 11.37 18.49 -11.96
N TYR A 11 10.13 18.45 -11.47
CA TYR A 11 9.19 17.36 -11.70
C TYR A 11 8.87 17.34 -13.20
N SER A 12 9.47 16.41 -13.93
CA SER A 12 9.21 16.25 -15.37
C SER A 12 7.81 15.66 -15.56
N PRO A 13 6.91 16.28 -16.34
CA PRO A 13 5.61 15.69 -16.63
C PRO A 13 5.82 14.37 -17.39
N LYS A 14 5.04 13.34 -17.05
CA LYS A 14 5.04 12.02 -17.71
C LYS A 14 4.99 12.20 -19.23
N ASN A 15 6.13 12.16 -19.91
CA ASN A 15 6.20 12.16 -21.36
C ASN A 15 5.72 10.79 -21.85
N HIS A 16 4.45 10.70 -22.26
CA HIS A 16 3.79 9.49 -22.78
C HIS A 16 4.48 8.85 -24.00
N LEU A 17 5.51 9.49 -24.58
CA LEU A 17 6.27 8.95 -25.71
C LEU A 17 7.30 7.86 -25.31
N GLY A 18 7.78 7.83 -24.07
CA GLY A 18 8.92 6.98 -23.70
C GLY A 18 8.66 5.47 -23.84
N SER A 19 7.45 5.00 -23.49
CA SER A 19 7.15 3.56 -23.46
C SER A 19 7.05 2.94 -24.85
N CYS A 20 6.68 3.73 -25.87
CA CYS A 20 6.58 3.23 -27.25
C CYS A 20 7.89 3.38 -28.04
N GLU A 21 8.77 4.30 -27.67
CA GLU A 21 10.02 4.51 -28.39
C GLU A 21 11.05 3.40 -28.12
N ILE A 22 11.00 2.78 -26.93
CA ILE A 22 11.95 1.74 -26.49
C ILE A 22 11.52 0.33 -26.95
N ASP A 23 10.22 0.03 -26.97
CA ASP A 23 9.72 -1.32 -27.30
C ASP A 23 9.50 -1.58 -28.81
N ILE A 24 9.73 -0.59 -29.68
CA ILE A 24 9.80 -0.82 -31.14
C ILE A 24 10.89 -1.83 -31.52
N LEU A 25 11.92 -1.99 -30.67
CA LEU A 25 12.99 -2.98 -30.87
C LEU A 25 12.58 -4.44 -30.56
N GLN A 26 11.42 -4.68 -29.95
CA GLN A 26 10.88 -6.03 -29.69
C GLN A 26 9.80 -6.46 -30.68
N GLN A 27 9.49 -5.63 -31.69
CA GLN A 27 8.50 -6.00 -32.69
C GLN A 27 8.99 -7.20 -33.53
N PRO A 28 8.16 -8.22 -33.78
CA PRO A 28 8.54 -9.31 -34.65
C PRO A 28 8.85 -8.77 -36.06
N PRO A 29 9.86 -9.29 -36.77
CA PRO A 29 10.15 -8.87 -38.14
C PRO A 29 8.90 -9.02 -39.02
N ARG A 30 8.67 -8.07 -39.94
CA ARG A 30 7.62 -8.21 -40.97
C ARG A 30 7.84 -9.52 -41.73
N PHE A 31 6.93 -10.48 -41.56
CA PHE A 31 6.89 -11.73 -42.32
C PHE A 31 5.58 -11.82 -43.10
N ASP A 32 5.69 -12.31 -44.34
CA ASP A 32 4.77 -12.25 -45.49
C ASP A 32 3.41 -12.97 -45.37
N ASN A 33 2.88 -13.18 -44.16
CA ASN A 33 1.60 -13.89 -43.97
C ASN A 33 0.51 -12.91 -43.53
N GLY A 34 -0.48 -12.68 -44.42
CA GLY A 34 -1.58 -11.70 -44.25
C GLY A 34 -2.41 -11.84 -42.97
N GLU A 35 -2.34 -12.97 -42.25
CA GLU A 35 -3.00 -13.14 -40.96
C GLU A 35 -2.30 -12.39 -39.80
N ARG A 36 -0.98 -12.10 -39.90
CA ARG A 36 -0.27 -11.31 -38.88
C ARG A 36 -0.46 -9.79 -39.02
N LEU A 37 -0.97 -9.32 -40.17
CA LEU A 37 -1.30 -7.90 -40.38
C LEU A 37 -2.51 -7.44 -39.56
N LEU A 38 -3.24 -8.38 -38.94
CA LEU A 38 -4.48 -8.10 -38.23
C LEU A 38 -4.33 -7.91 -36.72
N SER A 39 -3.17 -8.15 -36.12
CA SER A 39 -3.00 -7.87 -34.68
C SER A 39 -2.55 -6.43 -34.44
N ILE A 40 -3.32 -5.74 -33.61
CA ILE A 40 -2.99 -4.40 -33.15
C ILE A 40 -1.79 -4.47 -32.20
N THR A 41 -0.78 -3.62 -32.41
CA THR A 41 0.39 -3.52 -31.52
C THR A 41 0.06 -2.69 -30.27
N PRO A 42 0.77 -2.86 -29.14
CA PRO A 42 0.50 -2.09 -27.92
C PRO A 42 0.52 -0.57 -28.14
N CYS A 43 1.32 -0.09 -29.10
CA CYS A 43 1.46 1.32 -29.43
C CYS A 43 0.45 1.82 -30.48
N ALA A 44 -0.09 0.93 -31.31
CA ALA A 44 -1.19 1.25 -32.23
C ALA A 44 -2.56 1.11 -31.56
N TYR A 45 -2.63 0.50 -30.38
CA TYR A 45 -3.88 0.31 -29.65
C TYR A 45 -4.54 1.66 -29.31
N PRO A 46 -5.85 1.81 -29.52
CA PRO A 46 -6.54 3.07 -29.31
C PRO A 46 -6.63 3.48 -27.84
N ILE A 47 -6.82 4.77 -27.61
CA ILE A 47 -7.06 5.34 -26.28
C ILE A 47 -8.58 5.35 -26.06
N PRO A 48 -9.11 4.97 -24.88
CA PRO A 48 -10.56 4.91 -24.60
C PRO A 48 -11.31 6.22 -24.83
N SER A 49 -10.62 7.36 -24.84
CA SER A 49 -11.20 8.66 -25.18
C SER A 49 -11.57 8.80 -26.66
N ASN A 50 -11.00 7.97 -27.54
CA ASN A 50 -11.33 7.92 -28.96
C ASN A 50 -12.32 6.79 -29.24
N ILE A 51 -13.60 7.13 -29.07
CA ILE A 51 -14.73 6.20 -29.11
C ILE A 51 -14.82 5.49 -30.47
N PHE A 52 -14.52 6.18 -31.57
CA PHE A 52 -14.61 5.64 -32.93
C PHE A 52 -13.63 4.49 -33.17
N ASP A 53 -12.41 4.62 -32.65
CA ASP A 53 -11.37 3.61 -32.83
C ASP A 53 -11.49 2.47 -31.81
N CYS A 54 -12.12 2.71 -30.66
CA CYS A 54 -12.29 1.69 -29.62
C CYS A 54 -13.39 0.65 -29.89
N GLY A 55 -14.19 0.81 -30.95
CA GLY A 55 -15.17 -0.20 -31.36
C GLY A 55 -16.41 -0.32 -30.46
N ILE A 56 -16.60 0.58 -29.49
CA ILE A 56 -17.75 0.58 -28.57
C ILE A 56 -18.67 1.73 -28.97
N SER A 57 -19.90 1.39 -29.34
CA SER A 57 -20.87 2.35 -29.88
C SER A 57 -21.64 3.14 -28.82
N ASP A 58 -21.73 2.62 -27.59
CA ASP A 58 -22.50 3.24 -26.52
C ASP A 58 -21.64 4.10 -25.60
N ILE A 59 -21.78 5.42 -25.77
CA ILE A 59 -21.03 6.44 -25.03
C ILE A 59 -21.41 6.43 -23.54
N GLU A 60 -22.66 6.08 -23.20
CA GLU A 60 -23.14 6.07 -21.81
C GLU A 60 -22.52 4.92 -20.99
N LEU A 61 -22.08 3.84 -21.66
CA LEU A 61 -21.35 2.76 -21.01
C LEU A 61 -19.91 3.16 -20.62
N LEU A 62 -19.33 4.16 -21.29
CA LEU A 62 -17.92 4.52 -21.18
C LEU A 62 -17.62 5.69 -20.23
N GLN A 63 -18.63 6.37 -19.70
CA GLN A 63 -18.41 7.56 -18.86
C GLN A 63 -17.58 7.23 -17.61
N ASP A 64 -17.86 6.09 -16.98
CA ASP A 64 -17.26 5.70 -15.70
C ASP A 64 -16.21 4.59 -15.83
N ILE A 65 -16.07 3.98 -17.01
CA ILE A 65 -15.23 2.79 -17.21
C ILE A 65 -14.30 3.02 -18.39
N LYS A 66 -13.03 2.65 -18.22
CA LYS A 66 -12.05 2.66 -19.31
C LYS A 66 -12.06 1.32 -20.01
N LEU A 67 -12.88 1.21 -21.05
CA LEU A 67 -13.02 -0.01 -21.84
C LEU A 67 -12.74 0.29 -23.32
N CYS A 68 -12.08 -0.64 -24.01
CA CYS A 68 -11.79 -0.52 -25.44
C CYS A 68 -11.74 -1.91 -26.09
N ASP A 69 -12.41 -2.09 -27.23
CA ASP A 69 -12.47 -3.33 -28.00
C ASP A 69 -12.45 -3.04 -29.52
N PRO A 70 -11.29 -2.63 -30.07
CA PRO A 70 -11.16 -2.28 -31.48
C PRO A 70 -11.45 -3.45 -32.43
N ASP A 71 -11.28 -4.69 -31.96
CA ASP A 71 -11.48 -5.91 -32.75
C ASP A 71 -12.93 -6.46 -32.65
N GLN A 72 -13.83 -5.81 -31.89
CA GLN A 72 -15.21 -6.24 -31.63
C GLN A 72 -15.30 -7.71 -31.19
N THR A 73 -14.43 -8.08 -30.25
CA THR A 73 -14.32 -9.43 -29.70
C THR A 73 -15.33 -9.72 -28.60
N ILE A 74 -15.74 -8.71 -27.85
CA ILE A 74 -16.68 -8.83 -26.73
C ILE A 74 -18.09 -8.42 -27.17
N SER A 75 -19.11 -9.09 -26.63
CA SER A 75 -20.51 -8.69 -26.86
C SER A 75 -20.93 -7.53 -25.96
N MET A 76 -21.89 -6.72 -26.42
CA MET A 76 -22.42 -5.62 -25.60
C MET A 76 -23.01 -6.08 -24.26
N SER A 77 -23.63 -7.27 -24.21
CA SER A 77 -24.13 -7.86 -22.96
C SER A 77 -23.02 -8.20 -21.96
N GLU A 78 -21.81 -8.53 -22.43
CA GLU A 78 -20.66 -8.74 -21.55
C GLU A 78 -20.09 -7.41 -21.07
N VAL A 79 -20.06 -6.39 -21.93
CA VAL A 79 -19.67 -5.02 -21.55
C VAL A 79 -20.61 -4.48 -20.46
N GLU A 80 -21.92 -4.63 -20.64
CA GLU A 80 -22.93 -4.24 -19.64
C GLU A 80 -22.74 -4.97 -18.30
N ALA A 81 -22.43 -6.27 -18.34
CA ALA A 81 -22.18 -7.05 -17.13
C ALA A 81 -20.93 -6.57 -16.37
N ILE A 82 -19.86 -6.25 -17.10
CA ILE A 82 -18.65 -5.66 -16.50
C ILE A 82 -19.00 -4.31 -15.87
N LYS A 83 -19.80 -3.49 -16.56
CA LYS A 83 -20.24 -2.20 -16.05
C LYS A 83 -21.03 -2.31 -14.76
N GLU A 84 -22.08 -3.12 -14.75
CA GLU A 84 -22.92 -3.36 -13.57
C GLU A 84 -22.07 -3.83 -12.39
N LYS A 85 -21.10 -4.72 -12.64
CA LYS A 85 -20.18 -5.22 -11.61
C LYS A 85 -19.30 -4.11 -11.04
N LEU A 86 -18.72 -3.26 -11.88
CA LEU A 86 -17.87 -2.15 -11.44
C LEU A 86 -18.67 -1.06 -10.70
N GLU A 87 -19.87 -0.74 -11.15
CA GLU A 87 -20.77 0.20 -10.46
C GLU A 87 -21.11 -0.31 -9.06
N LYS A 88 -21.39 -1.61 -8.93
CA LYS A 88 -21.61 -2.24 -7.62
C LYS A 88 -20.40 -2.08 -6.71
N ILE A 89 -19.20 -2.42 -7.18
CA ILE A 89 -17.95 -2.26 -6.43
C ILE A 89 -17.73 -0.80 -6.03
N ASN A 90 -17.85 0.14 -6.97
CA ASN A 90 -17.68 1.57 -6.72
C ASN A 90 -18.70 2.11 -5.71
N SER A 91 -19.93 1.60 -5.73
CA SER A 91 -20.96 1.97 -4.74
C SER A 91 -20.65 1.45 -3.34
N GLN A 92 -20.05 0.26 -3.23
CA GLN A 92 -19.66 -0.37 -1.97
C GLN A 92 -18.42 0.29 -1.37
N GLN A 93 -17.48 0.73 -2.20
CA GLN A 93 -16.19 1.30 -1.78
C GLN A 93 -16.15 2.83 -1.82
N ARG A 94 -17.31 3.50 -1.90
CA ARG A 94 -17.41 4.94 -2.16
C ARG A 94 -16.65 5.83 -1.17
N ASP A 95 -16.56 5.40 0.09
CA ASP A 95 -15.92 6.15 1.17
C ASP A 95 -14.44 5.78 1.38
N ASN A 96 -13.94 4.76 0.68
CA ASN A 96 -12.58 4.23 0.83
C ASN A 96 -11.62 4.85 -0.18
N CYS A 97 -11.45 6.17 -0.15
CA CYS A 97 -10.59 6.83 -1.12
C CYS A 97 -9.09 6.47 -0.90
N VAL A 98 -8.44 5.92 -1.92
CA VAL A 98 -7.03 5.50 -1.84
C VAL A 98 -6.10 6.68 -2.08
N CYS A 99 -6.44 7.53 -3.06
CA CYS A 99 -5.71 8.75 -3.34
C CYS A 99 -6.13 9.88 -2.39
N LYS A 100 -5.19 10.40 -1.57
CA LYS A 100 -5.45 11.46 -0.57
C LYS A 100 -6.10 12.73 -1.13
N TYR A 101 -5.87 13.03 -2.40
CA TYR A 101 -6.28 14.27 -3.04
C TYR A 101 -7.34 14.07 -4.12
N SER A 102 -7.84 12.85 -4.32
CA SER A 102 -8.83 12.63 -5.37
C SER A 102 -10.18 13.17 -4.92
N GLN A 103 -10.65 14.18 -5.65
CA GLN A 103 -12.01 14.71 -5.52
C GLN A 103 -12.95 14.08 -6.56
N ARG A 104 -12.43 13.24 -7.47
CA ARG A 104 -13.20 12.64 -8.55
C ARG A 104 -13.66 11.25 -8.15
N GLN A 105 -14.93 10.96 -8.35
CA GLN A 105 -15.47 9.61 -8.22
C GLN A 105 -15.17 8.81 -9.52
N PRO A 106 -14.88 7.49 -9.42
CA PRO A 106 -14.61 6.76 -8.18
C PRO A 106 -13.26 7.17 -7.57
N CYS A 107 -13.22 7.34 -6.24
CA CYS A 107 -12.00 7.67 -5.50
C CYS A 107 -11.23 6.42 -5.01
N TRP A 108 -11.79 5.24 -5.29
CA TRP A 108 -11.16 3.93 -5.07
C TRP A 108 -10.28 3.54 -6.27
N TYR A 109 -9.80 2.30 -6.34
CA TYR A 109 -9.02 1.82 -7.48
C TYR A 109 -9.80 1.94 -8.79
N ARG A 110 -9.07 2.26 -9.86
CA ARG A 110 -9.64 2.41 -11.20
C ARG A 110 -9.34 1.18 -12.04
N PHE A 111 -10.35 0.69 -12.74
CA PHE A 111 -10.22 -0.50 -13.59
C PHE A 111 -10.31 -0.13 -15.07
N GLY A 112 -9.41 -0.72 -15.86
CA GLY A 112 -9.37 -0.60 -17.31
C GLY A 112 -9.43 -1.99 -17.97
N PHE A 113 -10.11 -2.08 -19.11
CA PHE A 113 -10.31 -3.32 -19.86
C PHE A 113 -10.00 -3.11 -21.33
N ALA A 114 -8.97 -3.79 -21.82
CA ALA A 114 -8.59 -3.80 -23.22
C ALA A 114 -8.84 -5.18 -23.81
N PHE A 115 -9.49 -5.23 -24.97
CA PHE A 115 -9.77 -6.47 -25.68
C PHE A 115 -9.03 -6.53 -27.00
N ILE A 116 -8.48 -7.71 -27.33
CA ILE A 116 -7.87 -8.01 -28.63
C ILE A 116 -8.24 -9.42 -29.08
N ARG A 117 -8.32 -9.63 -30.38
CA ARG A 117 -8.62 -10.96 -30.94
C ARG A 117 -7.44 -11.91 -30.85
N GLN A 118 -6.23 -11.40 -31.03
CA GLN A 118 -5.04 -12.23 -31.08
C GLN A 118 -3.78 -11.46 -30.69
N ILE A 119 -2.87 -12.16 -30.01
CA ILE A 119 -1.54 -11.69 -29.67
C ILE A 119 -0.49 -12.59 -30.34
N PHE A 120 0.59 -12.00 -30.85
CA PHE A 120 1.69 -12.72 -31.49
C PHE A 120 3.00 -12.42 -30.74
N PRO A 121 3.41 -13.28 -29.79
CA PRO A 121 4.73 -13.13 -29.19
C PRO A 121 5.81 -13.39 -30.24
N VAL A 122 7.01 -12.85 -30.01
CA VAL A 122 8.17 -13.18 -30.84
C VAL A 122 8.41 -14.69 -30.78
N GLU A 123 8.35 -15.36 -31.93
CA GLU A 123 8.56 -16.81 -32.03
C GLU A 123 10.02 -17.14 -31.70
N THR A 124 10.25 -17.52 -30.44
CA THR A 124 11.35 -18.42 -30.11
C THR A 124 10.97 -19.77 -30.71
N GLY A 125 11.69 -20.31 -31.69
CA GLY A 125 11.37 -21.56 -32.41
C GLY A 125 11.34 -22.85 -31.57
N VAL A 126 11.00 -22.75 -30.29
CA VAL A 126 10.99 -23.76 -29.25
C VAL A 126 9.66 -23.67 -28.51
N SER A 127 8.83 -24.71 -28.60
CA SER A 127 7.43 -24.69 -28.13
C SER A 127 7.26 -24.46 -26.63
N HIS A 128 8.18 -24.94 -25.78
CA HIS A 128 8.11 -24.72 -24.33
C HIS A 128 8.37 -23.26 -23.95
N LEU A 129 9.21 -22.57 -24.72
CA LEU A 129 9.49 -21.14 -24.53
C LEU A 129 8.34 -20.26 -25.04
N TYR A 130 7.42 -20.80 -25.85
CA TYR A 130 6.29 -20.05 -26.37
C TYR A 130 5.34 -19.58 -25.24
N ARG A 131 5.11 -20.39 -24.20
CA ARG A 131 4.22 -19.99 -23.10
C ARG A 131 4.84 -18.87 -22.26
N GLU A 132 6.14 -18.96 -21.98
CA GLU A 132 6.86 -17.93 -21.24
C GLU A 132 7.00 -16.64 -22.05
N SER A 133 7.24 -16.75 -23.36
CA SER A 133 7.31 -15.59 -24.25
C SER A 133 5.95 -14.93 -24.43
N LEU A 134 4.87 -15.72 -24.54
CA LEU A 134 3.50 -15.23 -24.56
C LEU A 134 3.15 -14.49 -23.27
N GLN A 135 3.48 -15.06 -22.11
CA GLN A 135 3.24 -14.43 -20.82
C GLN A 135 3.98 -13.09 -20.70
N ARG A 136 5.30 -13.10 -20.95
CA ARG A 136 6.13 -11.90 -20.88
C ARG A 136 5.67 -10.82 -21.85
N TYR A 137 5.32 -11.20 -23.07
CA TYR A 137 4.84 -10.26 -24.08
C TYR A 137 3.46 -9.70 -23.72
N GLY A 138 2.53 -10.54 -23.25
CA GLY A 138 1.21 -10.10 -22.80
C GLY A 138 1.27 -9.17 -21.60
N ASP A 139 2.13 -9.44 -20.62
CA ASP A 139 2.35 -8.58 -19.45
C ASP A 139 2.95 -7.22 -19.86
N SER A 140 3.94 -7.22 -20.77
CA SER A 140 4.48 -5.98 -21.35
C SER A 140 3.43 -5.20 -22.15
N TYR A 141 2.59 -5.90 -22.93
CA TYR A 141 1.50 -5.30 -23.69
C TYR A 141 0.54 -4.57 -22.73
N ALA A 142 0.04 -5.26 -21.71
CA ALA A 142 -0.86 -4.68 -20.70
C ALA A 142 -0.22 -3.48 -20.00
N ARG A 143 1.08 -3.56 -19.66
CA ARG A 143 1.82 -2.45 -19.06
C ARG A 143 1.86 -1.22 -19.95
N ILE A 144 2.23 -1.39 -21.21
CA ILE A 144 2.30 -0.28 -22.18
C ILE A 144 0.92 0.37 -22.34
N LEU A 145 -0.15 -0.42 -22.45
CA LEU A 145 -1.51 0.12 -22.54
C LEU A 145 -1.87 0.96 -21.32
N ARG A 146 -1.61 0.44 -20.11
CA ARG A 146 -1.93 1.13 -18.87
C ARG A 146 -1.21 2.48 -18.79
N GLU A 147 0.09 2.50 -19.07
CA GLU A 147 0.90 3.72 -19.10
C GLU A 147 0.43 4.73 -20.17
N ARG A 148 -0.02 4.24 -21.33
CA ARG A 148 -0.56 5.09 -22.41
C ARG A 148 -1.94 5.65 -22.09
N TRP A 149 -2.80 4.86 -21.46
CA TRP A 149 -4.16 5.29 -21.10
C TRP A 149 -4.16 6.25 -19.92
N ALA A 150 -3.19 6.10 -19.00
CA ALA A 150 -2.94 7.03 -17.89
C ALA A 150 -4.21 7.47 -17.16
N PHE A 151 -5.05 6.50 -16.82
CA PHE A 151 -6.38 6.74 -16.26
C PHE A 151 -6.40 6.79 -14.73
N GLY A 152 -5.29 6.43 -14.08
CA GLY A 152 -5.06 6.66 -12.65
C GLY A 152 -4.59 8.08 -12.35
N GLU A 153 -4.88 8.57 -11.15
CA GLU A 153 -4.42 9.87 -10.65
C GLU A 153 -3.15 9.74 -9.78
N CYS A 154 -3.08 8.72 -8.95
CA CYS A 154 -1.97 8.43 -8.04
C CYS A 154 -1.40 7.02 -8.26
N ASP A 155 -1.52 6.49 -9.49
CA ASP A 155 -1.13 5.15 -9.91
C ASP A 155 -1.93 4.02 -9.20
N GLU A 156 -3.21 4.29 -8.92
CA GLU A 156 -4.25 3.39 -8.39
C GLU A 156 -4.98 2.57 -9.48
N ASP A 157 -4.45 2.59 -10.69
CA ASP A 157 -5.04 2.01 -11.89
C ASP A 157 -4.64 0.55 -12.10
N ILE A 158 -5.62 -0.27 -12.50
CA ILE A 158 -5.45 -1.69 -12.82
C ILE A 158 -6.01 -1.91 -14.22
N LEU A 159 -5.19 -2.40 -15.15
CA LEU A 159 -5.60 -2.71 -16.51
C LEU A 159 -5.58 -4.22 -16.76
N PHE A 160 -6.68 -4.75 -17.27
CA PHE A 160 -6.77 -6.11 -17.80
C PHE A 160 -6.74 -6.08 -19.33
N LEU A 161 -5.82 -6.83 -19.92
CA LEU A 161 -5.77 -7.13 -21.34
C LEU A 161 -6.33 -8.53 -21.55
N ILE A 162 -7.41 -8.63 -22.32
CA ILE A 162 -8.13 -9.87 -22.58
C ILE A 162 -7.95 -10.22 -24.06
N VAL A 163 -7.37 -11.39 -24.30
CA VAL A 163 -7.15 -11.93 -25.65
C VAL A 163 -8.17 -13.01 -25.91
N GLN A 164 -9.01 -12.83 -26.93
CA GLN A 164 -10.08 -13.77 -27.25
C GLN A 164 -9.90 -14.39 -28.65
N LYS A 165 -9.24 -15.54 -28.70
CA LYS A 165 -9.15 -16.38 -29.90
C LYS A 165 -10.04 -17.61 -29.72
N ARG A 166 -10.67 -18.09 -30.80
CA ARG A 166 -11.65 -19.21 -30.78
C ARG A 166 -11.23 -20.43 -29.93
N SER A 167 -9.95 -20.74 -29.84
CA SER A 167 -9.43 -21.89 -29.08
C SER A 167 -8.60 -21.51 -27.85
N GLN A 168 -8.32 -20.24 -27.63
CA GLN A 168 -7.42 -19.78 -26.58
C GLN A 168 -7.82 -18.39 -26.09
N GLN A 169 -8.06 -18.29 -24.80
CA GLN A 169 -8.38 -17.04 -24.12
C GLN A 169 -7.35 -16.81 -23.01
N TYR A 170 -6.87 -15.58 -22.91
CA TYR A 170 -5.88 -15.17 -21.91
C TYR A 170 -6.22 -13.81 -21.35
N ILE A 171 -6.03 -13.66 -20.04
CA ILE A 171 -6.06 -12.41 -19.30
C ILE A 171 -4.63 -12.12 -18.87
N PHE A 172 -4.16 -10.93 -19.22
CA PHE A 172 -2.95 -10.31 -18.69
C PHE A 172 -3.38 -9.10 -17.86
N ALA A 173 -2.63 -8.78 -16.81
CA ALA A 173 -2.93 -7.62 -15.97
C ALA A 173 -1.70 -6.74 -15.77
N SER A 174 -1.92 -5.44 -15.70
CA SER A 174 -0.91 -4.48 -15.26
C SER A 174 -1.47 -3.64 -14.12
N PHE A 175 -0.65 -3.42 -13.11
CA PHE A 175 -0.99 -2.70 -11.90
C PHE A 175 -0.18 -1.40 -11.82
N GLY A 176 -0.81 -0.33 -11.36
CA GLY A 176 -0.13 0.91 -11.01
C GLY A 176 0.75 0.74 -9.77
N ALA A 177 1.67 1.69 -9.59
CA ALA A 177 2.68 1.62 -8.54
C ALA A 177 2.05 1.56 -7.13
N LEU A 178 0.97 2.31 -6.89
CA LEU A 178 0.29 2.31 -5.60
C LEU A 178 -0.29 0.94 -5.27
N VAL A 179 -0.94 0.31 -6.25
CA VAL A 179 -1.50 -1.04 -6.13
C VAL A 179 -0.39 -2.04 -5.82
N ILE A 180 0.74 -1.98 -6.54
CA ILE A 180 1.88 -2.85 -6.28
C ILE A 180 2.41 -2.64 -4.87
N GLU A 181 2.63 -1.40 -4.44
CA GLU A 181 3.07 -1.07 -3.08
C GLU A 181 2.09 -1.60 -2.03
N GLU A 182 0.79 -1.50 -2.28
CA GLU A 182 -0.27 -2.01 -1.40
C GLU A 182 -0.22 -3.52 -1.23
N LEU A 183 -0.07 -4.23 -2.33
CA LEU A 183 -0.02 -5.69 -2.35
C LEU A 183 1.29 -6.24 -1.78
N GLU A 184 2.41 -5.54 -1.98
CA GLU A 184 3.71 -5.89 -1.39
C GLU A 184 3.75 -5.61 0.13
N ASN A 185 3.11 -4.53 0.58
CA ASN A 185 3.14 -4.09 1.98
C ASN A 185 2.21 -4.87 2.93
N GLU A 186 1.36 -5.77 2.44
CA GLU A 186 0.60 -6.70 3.28
C GLU A 186 1.54 -7.54 4.19
N ILE A 187 2.85 -7.56 3.90
CA ILE A 187 3.84 -8.40 4.56
C ILE A 187 5.08 -7.61 5.01
N SER A 188 4.91 -6.61 5.88
CA SER A 188 6.02 -6.20 6.76
C SER A 188 6.21 -7.15 7.96
N SER A 189 5.35 -8.17 8.13
CA SER A 189 5.33 -9.08 9.29
C SER A 189 5.85 -10.50 9.00
N SER A 190 6.17 -10.87 7.76
CA SER A 190 6.83 -12.16 7.48
C SER A 190 7.73 -12.11 6.25
N LEU A 191 9.01 -11.72 6.38
CA LEU A 191 10.22 -12.17 5.64
C LEU A 191 10.15 -12.63 4.15
N TYR A 192 9.08 -12.34 3.40
CA TYR A 192 8.73 -12.90 2.10
C TYR A 192 7.86 -11.90 1.30
N SER A 193 8.35 -10.68 1.07
CA SER A 193 7.66 -9.67 0.26
C SER A 193 7.39 -10.13 -1.19
N LYS A 194 8.17 -11.07 -1.71
CA LYS A 194 8.02 -11.59 -3.08
C LYS A 194 6.77 -12.46 -3.28
N HIS A 195 6.13 -12.93 -2.22
CA HIS A 195 5.09 -13.96 -2.32
C HIS A 195 3.71 -13.43 -2.78
N ASN A 196 3.43 -12.14 -2.65
CA ASN A 196 2.08 -11.60 -2.89
C ASN A 196 1.80 -11.23 -4.35
N LEU A 197 2.75 -10.62 -5.05
CA LEU A 197 2.62 -10.39 -6.49
C LEU A 197 2.50 -11.74 -7.23
N ASP A 198 3.24 -12.75 -6.76
CA ASP A 198 3.08 -14.14 -7.20
C ASP A 198 1.68 -14.69 -6.90
N GLN A 199 1.01 -14.30 -5.82
CA GLN A 199 -0.36 -14.72 -5.53
C GLN A 199 -1.40 -14.07 -6.44
N PHE A 200 -1.26 -12.79 -6.78
CA PHE A 200 -2.11 -12.15 -7.79
C PHE A 200 -1.90 -12.79 -9.15
N GLN A 201 -0.65 -13.04 -9.54
CA GLN A 201 -0.34 -13.77 -10.75
C GLN A 201 -0.93 -15.20 -10.74
N LYS A 202 -0.89 -15.90 -9.59
CA LYS A 202 -1.54 -17.21 -9.42
C LYS A 202 -3.06 -17.11 -9.61
N THR A 203 -3.68 -16.02 -9.16
CA THR A 203 -5.11 -15.76 -9.34
C THR A 203 -5.44 -15.60 -10.82
N ILE A 204 -4.72 -14.74 -11.51
CA ILE A 204 -4.88 -14.55 -12.96
C ILE A 204 -4.64 -15.87 -13.71
N ASN A 205 -3.60 -16.63 -13.35
CA ASN A 205 -3.32 -17.93 -13.95
C ASN A 205 -4.45 -18.94 -13.72
N LYS A 206 -5.03 -18.98 -12.52
CA LYS A 206 -6.18 -19.82 -12.18
C LYS A 206 -7.41 -19.43 -13.00
N GLU A 207 -7.68 -18.14 -13.15
CA GLU A 207 -8.79 -17.64 -13.98
C GLU A 207 -8.55 -17.92 -15.49
N ASN A 208 -7.30 -17.80 -15.96
CA ASN A 208 -6.90 -18.21 -17.31
C ASN A 208 -7.14 -19.71 -17.56
N ASP A 209 -6.90 -20.55 -16.57
CA ASP A 209 -7.17 -21.98 -16.69
C ASP A 209 -8.68 -22.27 -16.74
N LYS A 210 -9.54 -21.46 -16.10
CA LYS A 210 -11.01 -21.55 -16.31
C LYS A 210 -11.41 -21.16 -17.73
N LEU A 211 -10.88 -20.08 -18.27
CA LEU A 211 -11.17 -19.68 -19.65
C LEU A 211 -10.76 -20.76 -20.66
N LYS A 212 -9.60 -21.39 -20.48
CA LYS A 212 -9.17 -22.53 -21.29
C LYS A 212 -10.12 -23.73 -21.20
N ASN A 213 -10.79 -23.90 -20.06
CA ASN A 213 -11.78 -24.95 -19.84
C ASN A 213 -13.19 -24.56 -20.36
N GLY A 214 -13.34 -23.43 -21.06
CA GLY A 214 -14.58 -23.02 -21.71
C GLY A 214 -15.58 -22.31 -20.81
N TYR A 215 -15.16 -21.81 -19.65
CA TYR A 215 -16.00 -20.96 -18.82
C TYR A 215 -16.31 -19.64 -19.54
N PRO A 216 -17.54 -19.10 -19.41
CA PRO A 216 -17.91 -17.85 -20.07
C PRO A 216 -17.09 -16.68 -19.50
N LEU A 217 -16.64 -15.79 -20.39
CA LEU A 217 -15.78 -14.66 -20.06
C LEU A 217 -16.39 -13.78 -18.95
N LYS A 218 -17.70 -13.50 -19.06
CA LYS A 218 -18.47 -12.78 -18.02
C LYS A 218 -18.23 -13.33 -16.62
N THR A 219 -18.41 -14.64 -16.41
CA THR A 219 -18.27 -15.27 -15.08
C THR A 219 -16.83 -15.22 -14.58
N VAL A 220 -15.86 -15.36 -15.47
CA VAL A 220 -14.45 -15.27 -15.09
C VAL A 220 -14.08 -13.85 -14.67
N ILE A 221 -14.52 -12.83 -15.41
CA ILE A 221 -14.25 -11.43 -15.05
C ILE A 221 -14.94 -11.05 -13.73
N GLU A 222 -16.19 -11.46 -13.52
CA GLU A 222 -16.90 -11.22 -12.26
C GLU A 222 -16.13 -11.81 -11.06
N GLN A 223 -15.69 -13.07 -11.18
CA GLN A 223 -14.92 -13.76 -10.13
C GLN A 223 -13.54 -13.14 -9.91
N LEU A 224 -12.87 -12.72 -10.99
CA LEU A 224 -11.60 -12.02 -10.92
C LEU A 224 -11.75 -10.70 -10.16
N LEU A 225 -12.77 -9.91 -10.48
CA LEU A 225 -13.06 -8.65 -9.81
C LEU A 225 -13.43 -8.85 -8.33
N ASP A 226 -14.23 -9.87 -8.01
CA ASP A 226 -14.54 -10.24 -6.62
C ASP A 226 -13.29 -10.59 -5.80
N GLU A 227 -12.39 -11.39 -6.38
CA GLU A 227 -11.16 -11.79 -5.69
C GLU A 227 -10.19 -10.61 -5.50
N ILE A 228 -10.11 -9.71 -6.49
CA ILE A 228 -9.29 -8.50 -6.40
C ILE A 228 -9.87 -7.52 -5.38
N GLU A 229 -11.18 -7.30 -5.39
CA GLU A 229 -11.85 -6.45 -4.41
C GLU A 229 -11.61 -6.95 -2.99
N LEU A 230 -11.82 -8.24 -2.74
CA LEU A 230 -11.61 -8.85 -1.42
C LEU A 230 -10.18 -8.65 -0.92
N ARG A 231 -9.18 -8.73 -1.80
CA ARG A 231 -7.77 -8.57 -1.44
C ARG A 231 -7.42 -7.12 -1.17
N LEU A 232 -7.83 -6.20 -2.04
CA LEU A 232 -7.54 -4.77 -1.88
C LEU A 232 -8.23 -4.20 -0.62
N THR A 233 -9.48 -4.56 -0.38
CA THR A 233 -10.21 -4.17 0.84
C THR A 233 -9.54 -4.72 2.11
N LYS A 234 -9.04 -5.95 2.08
CA LYS A 234 -8.27 -6.53 3.20
C LYS A 234 -6.97 -5.76 3.46
N VAL A 235 -6.25 -5.35 2.42
CA VAL A 235 -5.03 -4.52 2.55
C VAL A 235 -5.38 -3.17 3.17
N GLU A 236 -6.48 -2.53 2.76
CA GLU A 236 -6.96 -1.27 3.33
C GLU A 236 -7.34 -1.41 4.81
N GLN A 237 -8.05 -2.48 5.18
CA GLN A 237 -8.38 -2.77 6.58
C GLN A 237 -7.11 -2.95 7.44
N LEU A 238 -6.09 -3.64 6.91
CA LEU A 238 -4.80 -3.80 7.58
C LEU A 238 -4.05 -2.47 7.72
N LYS A 239 -4.12 -1.60 6.70
CA LYS A 239 -3.57 -0.23 6.79
C LYS A 239 -4.30 0.60 7.84
N ALA A 240 -5.63 0.57 7.87
CA ALA A 240 -6.44 1.28 8.85
C ALA A 240 -6.12 0.80 10.28
N PHE A 241 -5.87 -0.49 10.47
CA PHE A 241 -5.42 -1.03 11.75
C PHE A 241 -4.00 -0.54 12.10
N LYS A 242 -3.09 -0.48 11.13
CA LYS A 242 -1.71 -0.01 11.34
C LYS A 242 -1.65 1.48 11.66
N THR A 243 -2.48 2.31 11.02
CA THR A 243 -2.61 3.74 11.34
C THR A 243 -3.38 3.97 12.63
N GLY A 244 -4.27 3.04 13.01
CA GLY A 244 -4.98 3.02 14.31
C GLY A 244 -4.08 2.83 15.53
N ASN A 245 -2.85 2.34 15.35
CA ASN A 245 -1.83 2.30 16.42
C ASN A 245 -1.12 3.64 16.64
N HIS A 246 -1.52 4.71 15.95
CA HIS A 246 -1.09 6.06 16.31
C HIS A 246 -1.76 6.45 17.63
N ILE A 247 -0.96 6.70 18.67
CA ILE A 247 -1.44 7.24 19.95
C ILE A 247 -2.29 8.46 19.63
N PRO A 248 -3.59 8.50 19.99
CA PRO A 248 -4.45 9.58 19.55
C PRO A 248 -3.92 10.91 20.07
N ASN A 249 -4.05 11.99 19.28
CA ASN A 249 -3.43 13.28 19.60
C ASN A 249 -3.82 13.81 20.99
N TRP A 250 -5.04 13.50 21.47
CA TRP A 250 -5.46 13.84 22.82
C TRP A 250 -4.64 13.11 23.90
N ALA A 251 -4.25 11.85 23.67
CA ALA A 251 -3.41 11.11 24.60
C ALA A 251 -1.99 11.68 24.61
N ILE A 252 -1.43 12.05 23.46
CA ILE A 252 -0.15 12.77 23.39
C ILE A 252 -0.23 14.08 24.17
N ALA A 253 -1.29 14.86 23.98
CA ALA A 253 -1.50 16.11 24.72
C ALA A 253 -1.59 15.88 26.24
N VAL A 254 -2.32 14.85 26.68
CA VAL A 254 -2.41 14.47 28.09
C VAL A 254 -1.04 14.06 28.65
N PHE A 255 -0.25 13.28 27.92
CA PHE A 255 1.10 12.91 28.33
C PHE A 255 2.04 14.12 28.44
N VAL A 256 1.98 15.05 27.48
CA VAL A 256 2.80 16.28 27.49
C VAL A 256 2.40 17.19 28.65
N VAL A 257 1.10 17.39 28.90
CA VAL A 257 0.62 18.19 30.03
C VAL A 257 1.00 17.53 31.37
N CYS A 258 0.87 16.21 31.49
CA CYS A 258 1.28 15.48 32.69
C CYS A 258 2.80 15.61 32.94
N ALA A 259 3.62 15.50 31.89
CA ALA A 259 5.07 15.70 32.00
C ALA A 259 5.43 17.13 32.43
N LEU A 260 4.74 18.15 31.89
CA LEU A 260 4.91 19.55 32.31
C LEU A 260 4.51 19.77 33.77
N LEU A 261 3.39 19.20 34.22
CA LEU A 261 2.97 19.27 35.62
C LEU A 261 3.99 18.60 36.55
N CYS A 262 4.52 17.44 36.17
CA CYS A 262 5.61 16.78 36.90
C CYS A 262 6.87 17.64 36.98
N LEU A 263 7.26 18.32 35.89
CA LEU A 263 8.39 19.26 35.88
C LEU A 263 8.13 20.49 36.76
N LEU A 264 6.92 21.03 36.76
CA LEU A 264 6.56 22.14 37.65
C LEU A 264 6.61 21.71 39.13
N MET A 265 6.18 20.49 39.45
CA MET A 265 6.30 19.95 40.80
C MET A 265 7.75 19.76 41.23
N THR A 266 8.64 19.27 40.35
CA THR A 266 10.06 19.13 40.69
C THR A 266 10.73 20.49 40.90
N ILE A 267 10.41 21.50 40.07
CA ILE A 267 10.85 22.88 40.27
C ILE A 267 10.32 23.44 41.60
N GLY A 268 9.03 23.24 41.89
CA GLY A 268 8.41 23.66 43.16
C GLY A 268 9.11 23.03 44.38
N LEU A 269 9.41 21.74 44.33
CA LEU A 269 10.15 21.04 45.38
C LEU A 269 11.60 21.54 45.51
N CYS A 270 12.28 21.86 44.42
CA CYS A 270 13.60 22.47 44.43
C CYS A 270 13.58 23.89 45.04
N LEU A 271 12.55 24.69 44.75
CA LEU A 271 12.38 26.03 45.32
C LEU A 271 12.04 25.97 46.82
N VAL A 272 11.19 25.05 47.27
CA VAL A 272 10.89 24.87 48.71
C VAL A 272 12.13 24.39 49.47
N ARG A 273 12.95 23.52 48.89
CA ARG A 273 14.23 23.11 49.51
C ARG A 273 15.24 24.24 49.65
N THR A 274 15.19 25.22 48.75
CA THR A 274 16.11 26.37 48.77
C THR A 274 15.60 27.51 49.65
N SER A 275 14.29 27.66 49.85
CA SER A 275 13.72 28.69 50.73
C SER A 275 13.88 28.36 52.23
N VAL A 276 13.83 27.09 52.62
CA VAL A 276 14.03 26.69 54.04
C VAL A 276 15.49 26.88 54.50
N ARG A 277 16.45 27.01 53.58
CA ARG A 277 17.89 27.18 53.91
C ARG A 277 18.39 28.62 54.03
N ARG A 278 17.51 29.62 53.89
CA ARG A 278 17.86 31.05 54.12
C ARG A 278 17.26 31.58 55.43
N GLY A 279 17.46 30.85 56.52
CA GLY A 279 17.33 31.36 57.87
C GLY A 279 18.65 32.00 58.32
N ALA A 280 18.59 33.27 58.71
CA ALA A 280 19.72 34.16 58.99
C ALA A 280 20.72 33.63 60.05
N PRO A 281 22.04 33.87 59.89
CA PRO A 281 23.03 33.54 60.90
C PRO A 281 23.04 34.64 61.98
N ARG A 282 22.21 34.51 63.02
CA ARG A 282 22.32 35.35 64.22
C ARG A 282 23.25 34.70 65.23
N ALA A 283 24.40 35.35 65.38
CA ALA A 283 25.24 35.51 66.58
C ALA A 283 25.71 34.27 67.34
N LYS A 284 27.04 34.12 67.35
CA LYS A 284 27.83 33.19 68.14
C LYS A 284 27.60 33.38 69.64
N GLY A 285 27.37 32.27 70.34
CA GLY A 285 27.34 32.15 71.79
C GLY A 285 27.47 30.69 72.19
N ILE A 286 28.71 30.19 72.11
CA ILE A 286 29.34 29.10 72.88
C ILE A 286 28.38 28.20 73.69
N HIS A 287 28.21 26.93 73.28
CA HIS A 287 28.56 25.74 74.06
C HIS A 287 27.94 24.44 73.47
N THR A 288 28.82 23.45 73.27
CA THR A 288 28.60 22.00 73.41
C THR A 288 27.62 21.29 72.46
N THR A 289 28.21 20.65 71.44
CA THR A 289 28.04 19.21 71.16
C THR A 289 26.63 18.61 71.29
N ARG A 290 25.84 18.60 70.21
CA ARG A 290 24.95 17.43 69.94
C ARG A 290 24.49 17.36 68.49
N ARG A 291 25.02 16.35 67.81
CA ARG A 291 24.72 15.92 66.44
C ARG A 291 23.41 15.14 66.46
N TRP A 292 22.30 15.77 66.09
CA TRP A 292 21.01 15.09 65.96
C TRP A 292 20.93 14.37 64.61
N LYS A 293 21.22 13.06 64.61
CA LYS A 293 20.74 12.10 63.62
C LYS A 293 19.29 11.79 63.98
N ALA A 294 18.34 12.19 63.13
CA ALA A 294 16.96 11.74 63.24
C ALA A 294 16.89 10.28 62.75
N GLY A 295 17.07 9.34 63.69
CA GLY A 295 16.63 7.96 63.55
C GLY A 295 15.30 7.82 64.28
N PHE A 296 14.29 7.31 63.59
CA PHE A 296 13.01 6.92 64.19
C PHE A 296 13.28 5.81 65.20
N ILE A 297 13.08 6.09 66.49
CA ILE A 297 13.11 5.10 67.56
C ILE A 297 11.65 4.82 67.92
N CYS A 298 11.18 3.61 67.59
CA CYS A 298 9.97 3.06 68.18
C CYS A 298 10.34 2.56 69.58
N GLU A 299 9.75 3.15 70.61
CA GLU A 299 9.78 2.59 71.96
C GLU A 299 8.69 1.52 72.04
N ASN A 300 9.10 0.24 72.04
CA ASN A 300 8.30 -0.80 72.67
C ASN A 300 8.64 -0.79 74.16
N LEU A 301 7.58 -0.81 74.99
CA LEU A 301 7.69 -1.21 76.40
C LEU A 301 8.49 -2.52 76.46
N GLU A 302 9.42 -2.63 77.42
CA GLU A 302 10.40 -3.73 77.54
C GLU A 302 11.74 -3.50 76.81
N GLY A 303 12.40 -2.38 77.12
CA GLY A 303 13.72 -2.41 77.77
C GLY A 303 14.94 -2.98 77.02
N ASN A 304 14.87 -3.35 75.74
CA ASN A 304 16.03 -3.79 74.95
C ASN A 304 15.96 -3.30 73.49
N ALA A 305 16.56 -2.13 73.21
CA ALA A 305 16.58 -1.53 71.87
C ALA A 305 17.77 -2.07 71.05
N THR A 306 17.51 -3.05 70.19
CA THR A 306 18.38 -3.44 69.07
C THR A 306 18.11 -2.52 67.88
N GLY A 307 19.07 -1.65 67.56
CA GLY A 307 18.95 -0.73 66.42
C GLY A 307 19.13 -1.46 65.09
N VAL A 308 18.03 -1.69 64.36
CA VAL A 308 18.07 -2.24 62.99
C VAL A 308 18.36 -1.11 62.00
N ASN A 309 19.42 -1.26 61.21
CA ASN A 309 19.86 -0.28 60.23
C ASN A 309 18.95 -0.34 58.99
N LEU A 310 18.23 0.74 58.70
CA LEU A 310 17.24 0.87 57.63
C LEU A 310 17.81 0.56 56.22
N MET A 311 19.13 0.60 56.06
CA MET A 311 19.81 0.23 54.81
C MET A 311 19.76 -1.28 54.51
N GLN A 312 19.40 -2.11 55.49
CA GLN A 312 19.31 -3.56 55.35
C GLN A 312 17.93 -4.04 54.83
N MET A 313 16.92 -3.16 54.78
CA MET A 313 15.58 -3.47 54.25
C MET A 313 15.40 -3.13 52.75
N MET A 314 16.35 -2.43 52.13
CA MET A 314 16.27 -2.03 50.71
C MET A 314 17.16 -2.87 49.78
N LEU A 315 17.85 -3.88 50.30
CA LEU A 315 18.65 -4.79 49.48
C LEU A 315 17.79 -6.01 49.10
N PRO A 316 17.50 -6.24 47.80
CA PRO A 316 16.87 -7.47 47.38
C PRO A 316 17.80 -8.65 47.74
N PRO A 317 17.29 -9.77 48.27
CA PRO A 317 18.13 -10.91 48.58
C PRO A 317 18.81 -11.42 47.31
N SER A 318 20.14 -11.42 47.32
CA SER A 318 20.98 -12.00 46.28
C SER A 318 20.67 -13.49 46.14
N ARG A 319 20.17 -13.88 44.96
CA ARG A 319 20.22 -15.26 44.46
C ARG A 319 21.68 -15.72 44.46
N ASN A 320 21.98 -16.79 45.21
CA ASN A 320 23.12 -17.72 45.05
C ASN A 320 22.73 -18.97 45.86
N TYR A 321 22.32 -20.09 45.24
CA TYR A 321 23.12 -21.20 44.68
C TYR A 321 23.13 -22.44 45.61
N PHE A 322 22.95 -23.61 44.98
CA PHE A 322 23.21 -24.99 45.43
C PHE A 322 22.23 -25.64 46.42
N THR A 323 21.35 -26.49 45.89
CA THR A 323 21.74 -27.87 45.51
C THR A 323 21.35 -28.14 44.06
#